data_AF-A0A0C3FJW9-F1
#
_entry.id   AF-A0A0C3FJW9-F1
#
_cell.length_a   1.000
_cell.length_b   1.000
_cell.length_c   1.000
_cell.angle_alpha   90.00
_cell.angle_beta   90.00
_cell.angle_gamma   90.00
#
_symmetry.space_group_name_H-M   'P 1'
#
loop_
_entity.id
_entity.type
_entity.pdbx_description
1 polymer ?
#
loop_
_entity_poly.entity_id
_entity_poly.type
_entity_poly.pdbx_seq_one_letter_code
_entity_poly.pdbx_strand_id
1 'polypeptide(L)'
;MSETIARTYTHISNRARARQDVDRKVVFKSVLDNPFRIRWPSVPINVQNRFLALLVNLANGISEYRQVLARENRQRKRKDAHLQSANMSKKNKVVSGISNDATEADDTDSAVAMPGGEEISEVTMGDASATEVEAKEAKNQAQRKPPPILEHLTIGINEVTRKLESQINSSRQTVIISDKYTVSSEYSRQPRIKVIFVCRADIDPPILVDHLPHLVSACNSLRKPLDFVKLVPLPKGAEFTLAAALGLRRVAVIAVDSTTPELSSCDSLLESIPTLSAPWLLPPQQSSSRRTEDLVPTHIKQVRTSAPKDMKAAREQRVKGRAAAKERIKERIKGRRKLKSFKVLGRVMGVNTRYRVTSV
;
A
#
# COMPACT_ATOMS: atom_id res chain seq x y z
N MET A 1 -22.85 -17.70 -38.79
CA MET A 1 -23.09 -18.05 -37.38
C MET A 1 -21.72 -18.28 -36.72
N SER A 2 -21.24 -17.33 -35.92
CA SER A 2 -19.92 -17.44 -35.30
C SER A 2 -19.98 -18.34 -34.07
N GLU A 3 -19.34 -19.50 -34.16
CA GLU A 3 -19.17 -20.46 -33.05
C GLU A 3 -18.49 -19.76 -31.86
N THR A 4 -19.31 -19.34 -30.89
CA THR A 4 -18.79 -18.73 -29.66
C THR A 4 -18.47 -19.87 -28.71
N ILE A 5 -17.24 -20.39 -28.80
CA ILE A 5 -16.75 -21.47 -27.94
C ILE A 5 -16.94 -21.06 -26.47
N ALA A 6 -17.76 -21.81 -25.73
CA ALA A 6 -18.07 -21.55 -24.34
C ALA A 6 -16.79 -21.60 -23.49
N ARG A 7 -16.24 -20.42 -23.13
CA ARG A 7 -15.07 -20.31 -22.27
C ARG A 7 -15.40 -20.87 -20.88
N THR A 8 -14.81 -22.02 -20.55
CA THR A 8 -14.95 -22.67 -19.25
C THR A 8 -13.94 -22.07 -18.28
N TYR A 9 -14.39 -21.30 -17.29
CA TYR A 9 -13.52 -20.71 -16.29
C TYR A 9 -13.26 -21.71 -15.15
N THR A 10 -12.09 -22.34 -15.14
CA THR A 10 -11.69 -23.35 -14.14
C THR A 10 -10.73 -22.77 -13.10
N HIS A 11 -11.20 -21.83 -12.28
CA HIS A 11 -10.39 -21.34 -11.16
C HIS A 11 -10.48 -22.31 -9.97
N ILE A 12 -9.44 -23.11 -9.76
CA ILE A 12 -9.35 -24.04 -8.62
C ILE A 12 -8.88 -23.23 -7.41
N SER A 13 -9.72 -23.09 -6.38
CA SER A 13 -9.32 -22.41 -5.15
C SER A 13 -8.24 -23.21 -4.39
N ASN A 14 -7.24 -22.54 -3.82
CA ASN A 14 -6.26 -23.16 -2.89
C ASN A 14 -6.91 -23.77 -1.62
N ARG A 15 -8.20 -23.50 -1.38
CA ARG A 15 -9.00 -24.12 -0.32
C ARG A 15 -9.67 -25.44 -0.74
N ALA A 16 -9.55 -25.84 -2.00
CA ALA A 16 -10.12 -27.08 -2.49
C ALA A 16 -9.32 -28.26 -1.90
N ARG A 17 -9.95 -29.06 -1.05
CA ARG A 17 -9.37 -30.32 -0.60
C ARG A 17 -9.22 -31.27 -1.79
N ALA A 18 -8.21 -32.15 -1.74
CA ALA A 18 -8.07 -33.25 -2.68
C ALA A 18 -9.42 -33.96 -2.86
N ARG A 19 -9.82 -34.13 -4.13
CA ARG A 19 -11.12 -34.69 -4.50
C ARG A 19 -11.17 -36.12 -3.94
N GLN A 20 -12.07 -36.38 -2.99
CA GLN A 20 -12.46 -37.76 -2.68
C GLN A 20 -13.35 -38.26 -3.81
N ASP A 21 -13.14 -39.51 -4.23
CA ASP A 21 -13.86 -40.27 -5.26
C ASP A 21 -15.31 -40.54 -4.86
N VAL A 22 -16.07 -39.49 -4.62
CA VAL A 22 -17.52 -39.56 -4.52
C VAL A 22 -18.06 -39.27 -5.91
N ASP A 23 -18.83 -40.22 -6.44
CA ASP A 23 -19.59 -40.08 -7.68
C ASP A 23 -20.34 -38.74 -7.69
N ARG A 24 -19.98 -37.88 -8.64
CA ARG A 24 -20.47 -36.51 -8.77
C ARG A 24 -21.12 -36.32 -10.11
N LYS A 25 -22.34 -35.82 -10.10
CA LYS A 25 -23.03 -35.35 -11.31
C LYS A 25 -22.70 -33.88 -11.58
N VAL A 26 -22.58 -33.54 -12.85
CA VAL A 26 -22.43 -32.15 -13.29
C VAL A 26 -23.80 -31.47 -13.22
N VAL A 27 -23.85 -30.30 -12.60
CA VAL A 27 -25.04 -29.48 -12.46
C VAL A 27 -24.70 -28.06 -12.89
N PHE A 28 -25.44 -27.53 -13.86
CA PHE A 28 -25.33 -26.15 -14.29
C PHE A 28 -26.21 -25.26 -13.41
N LYS A 29 -25.65 -24.16 -12.91
CA LYS A 29 -26.38 -23.15 -12.15
C LYS A 29 -26.40 -21.85 -12.95
N SER A 30 -27.58 -21.25 -13.09
CA SER A 30 -27.70 -19.91 -13.66
C SER A 30 -27.06 -18.87 -12.74
N VAL A 31 -26.29 -17.95 -13.33
CA VAL A 31 -25.63 -16.83 -12.65
C VAL A 31 -25.80 -15.60 -13.53
N LEU A 32 -26.24 -14.50 -12.94
CA LEU A 32 -26.35 -13.22 -13.63
C LEU A 32 -24.95 -12.66 -13.91
N ASP A 33 -24.70 -12.29 -15.16
CA ASP A 33 -23.51 -11.55 -15.54
C ASP A 33 -23.72 -10.05 -15.31
N ASN A 34 -22.67 -9.35 -14.92
CA ASN A 34 -22.71 -7.89 -14.84
C ASN A 34 -22.25 -7.31 -16.17
N PRO A 35 -23.13 -6.66 -16.96
CA PRO A 35 -22.75 -6.04 -18.23
C PRO A 35 -21.93 -4.75 -18.04
N PHE A 36 -22.01 -4.10 -16.87
CA PHE A 36 -21.36 -2.82 -16.57
C PHE A 36 -19.89 -2.99 -16.13
N ARG A 37 -19.16 -3.92 -16.75
CA ARG A 37 -17.73 -4.15 -16.47
C ARG A 37 -16.87 -3.24 -17.32
N ILE A 38 -16.10 -2.39 -16.65
CA ILE A 38 -15.13 -1.55 -17.34
C ILE A 38 -13.86 -2.36 -17.54
N ARG A 39 -13.49 -2.51 -18.81
CA ARG A 39 -12.27 -3.24 -19.18
C ARG A 39 -11.07 -2.31 -19.06
N TRP A 40 -9.92 -2.92 -18.78
CA TRP A 40 -8.64 -2.24 -18.87
C TRP A 40 -8.40 -1.76 -20.32
N PRO A 41 -7.81 -0.57 -20.50
CA PRO A 41 -7.50 -0.06 -21.82
C PRO A 41 -6.43 -0.92 -22.48
N SER A 42 -6.64 -1.28 -23.74
CA SER A 42 -5.68 -2.06 -24.52
C SER A 42 -4.66 -1.10 -25.15
N VAL A 43 -3.55 -0.89 -24.47
CA VAL A 43 -2.46 -0.01 -24.95
C VAL A 43 -1.38 -0.87 -25.64
N PRO A 44 -0.95 -0.54 -26.87
CA PRO A 44 0.14 -1.23 -27.55
C PRO A 44 1.48 -1.21 -26.78
N ILE A 45 2.25 -2.30 -26.84
CA ILE A 45 3.48 -2.47 -26.02
C ILE A 45 4.55 -1.41 -26.29
N ASN A 46 4.68 -0.96 -27.54
CA ASN A 46 5.58 0.14 -27.93
C ASN A 46 5.24 1.45 -27.19
N VAL A 47 3.95 1.76 -27.05
CA VAL A 47 3.46 2.92 -26.30
C VAL A 47 3.73 2.75 -24.80
N GLN A 48 3.48 1.56 -24.25
CA GLN A 48 3.77 1.26 -22.84
C GLN A 48 5.26 1.43 -22.51
N ASN A 49 6.16 0.96 -23.39
CA ASN A 49 7.61 1.10 -23.21
C ASN A 49 8.07 2.55 -23.27
N ARG A 50 7.48 3.37 -24.15
CA ARG A 50 7.75 4.83 -24.19
C ARG A 50 7.36 5.50 -22.87
N PHE A 51 6.17 5.19 -22.34
CA PHE A 51 5.76 5.72 -21.03
C PHE A 51 6.67 5.28 -19.90
N LEU A 52 7.15 4.02 -19.91
CA LEU A 52 8.10 3.56 -18.92
C LEU A 52 9.41 4.35 -18.98
N ALA A 53 9.98 4.57 -20.17
CA ALA A 53 11.21 5.35 -20.32
C ALA A 53 11.05 6.79 -19.81
N LEU A 54 9.90 7.42 -20.11
CA LEU A 54 9.57 8.76 -19.63
C LEU A 54 9.45 8.81 -18.11
N LEU A 55 8.79 7.83 -17.49
CA LEU A 55 8.68 7.74 -16.04
C LEU A 55 10.02 7.51 -15.35
N VAL A 56 10.93 6.73 -15.96
CA VAL A 56 12.28 6.56 -15.44
C VAL A 56 13.04 7.87 -15.51
N ASN A 57 12.93 8.61 -16.62
CA ASN A 57 13.53 9.94 -16.74
C ASN A 57 12.98 10.92 -15.70
N LEU A 58 11.66 10.92 -15.49
CA LEU A 58 10.97 11.69 -14.45
C LEU A 58 11.45 11.32 -13.03
N ALA A 59 11.79 10.04 -12.82
CA ALA A 59 12.23 9.52 -11.54
C ALA A 59 13.72 9.73 -11.26
N ASN A 60 14.49 10.28 -12.22
CA ASN A 60 15.91 10.53 -12.04
C ASN A 60 16.17 11.44 -10.83
N GLY A 61 17.17 11.09 -10.01
CA GLY A 61 17.53 11.83 -8.79
C GLY A 61 16.64 11.57 -7.56
N ILE A 62 15.45 10.97 -7.72
CA ILE A 62 14.56 10.67 -6.57
C ILE A 62 15.14 9.56 -5.69
N SER A 63 15.73 8.52 -6.28
CA SER A 63 16.37 7.43 -5.55
C SER A 63 17.53 7.92 -4.69
N GLU A 64 18.39 8.79 -5.23
CA GLU A 64 19.52 9.38 -4.52
C GLU A 64 19.04 10.21 -3.33
N TYR A 65 18.06 11.09 -3.55
CA TYR A 65 17.42 11.88 -2.50
C TYR A 65 16.90 11.01 -1.34
N ARG A 66 16.14 9.94 -1.67
CA ARG A 66 15.59 9.04 -0.66
C ARG A 66 16.66 8.22 0.06
N GLN A 67 17.74 7.85 -0.61
CA GLN A 67 18.86 7.16 0.01
C GLN A 67 19.58 8.05 1.02
N VAL A 68 19.81 9.33 0.70
CA VAL A 68 20.39 10.32 1.62
C VAL A 68 19.51 10.45 2.87
N LEU A 69 18.21 10.68 2.69
CA LEU A 69 17.26 10.75 3.81
C LEU A 69 17.23 9.47 4.66
N ALA A 70 17.25 8.30 4.03
CA ALA A 70 17.26 7.03 4.74
C ALA A 70 18.54 6.84 5.58
N ARG A 71 19.70 7.28 5.07
CA ARG A 71 20.96 7.26 5.80
C ARG A 71 20.92 8.21 7.00
N GLU A 72 20.46 9.44 6.81
CA GLU A 72 20.33 10.42 7.89
C GLU A 72 19.38 9.95 8.99
N ASN A 73 18.21 9.42 8.64
CA ASN A 73 17.24 8.87 9.61
C ASN A 73 17.82 7.69 10.41
N ARG A 74 18.61 6.83 9.77
CA ARG A 74 19.32 5.74 10.46
C ARG A 74 20.38 6.27 11.41
N GLN A 75 21.11 7.33 11.04
CA GLN A 75 22.10 7.96 11.92
C GLN A 75 21.45 8.63 13.13
N ARG A 76 20.36 9.38 12.93
CA ARG A 76 19.58 9.98 14.02
C ARG A 76 19.09 8.91 15.00
N LYS A 77 18.46 7.86 14.48
CA LYS A 77 17.98 6.74 15.31
C LYS A 77 19.10 6.03 16.09
N ARG A 78 20.31 5.91 15.52
CA ARG A 78 21.48 5.36 16.22
C ARG A 78 21.97 6.28 17.34
N LYS A 79 22.03 7.59 17.10
CA LYS A 79 22.40 8.58 18.12
C LYS A 79 21.39 8.58 19.27
N ASP A 80 20.10 8.56 18.96
CA ASP A 80 19.02 8.51 19.96
C ASP A 80 19.10 7.22 20.80
N ALA A 81 19.31 6.07 20.14
CA ALA A 81 19.49 4.80 20.84
C ALA A 81 20.73 4.82 21.74
N HIS A 82 21.82 5.45 21.31
CA HIS A 82 23.04 5.56 22.12
C HIS A 82 22.83 6.47 23.33
N LEU A 83 22.20 7.64 23.16
CA LEU A 83 21.85 8.54 24.26
C LEU A 83 20.90 7.86 25.28
N GLN A 84 19.93 7.10 24.80
CA GLN A 84 19.04 6.31 25.66
C GLN A 84 19.80 5.24 26.44
N SER A 85 20.74 4.52 25.80
CA SER A 85 21.57 3.53 26.48
C SER A 85 22.49 4.14 27.55
N ALA A 86 23.07 5.32 27.27
CA ALA A 86 23.93 6.04 28.20
C ALA A 86 23.17 6.60 29.41
N ASN A 87 21.92 7.04 29.21
CA ASN A 87 21.05 7.47 30.31
C ASN A 87 20.60 6.30 31.17
N MET A 88 20.35 5.11 30.60
CA MET A 88 20.03 3.91 31.37
C MET A 88 21.21 3.41 32.22
N SER A 89 22.45 3.48 31.71
CA SER A 89 23.64 3.12 32.50
C SER A 89 23.92 4.10 33.65
N LYS A 90 23.65 5.40 33.46
CA LYS A 90 23.76 6.40 34.53
C LYS A 90 22.70 6.18 35.62
N LYS A 91 21.46 5.85 35.24
CA LYS A 91 20.37 5.57 36.19
C LYS A 91 20.66 4.32 37.05
N ASN A 92 21.28 3.29 36.49
CA ASN A 92 21.69 2.10 37.25
C ASN A 92 22.91 2.33 38.15
N LYS A 93 23.78 3.32 37.86
CA LYS A 93 24.93 3.66 38.72
C LYS A 93 24.54 4.47 39.97
N VAL A 94 23.43 5.20 39.92
CA VAL A 94 22.90 5.97 41.07
C VAL A 94 22.16 5.05 42.07
N VAL A 95 21.59 3.93 41.62
CA VAL A 95 20.88 2.98 42.50
C VAL A 95 21.83 2.03 43.26
N SER A 96 23.09 1.89 42.84
CA SER A 96 24.09 1.06 43.53
C SER A 96 24.96 1.82 44.54
N GLY A 97 24.62 3.06 44.89
CA GLY A 97 25.45 3.96 45.71
C GLY A 97 24.79 4.53 46.95
N ILE A 98 23.74 3.90 47.49
CA ILE A 98 23.14 4.32 48.76
C ILE A 98 23.18 3.13 49.73
N SER A 99 24.21 3.13 50.57
CA SER A 99 24.21 2.50 51.89
C SER A 99 24.43 3.61 52.92
N ASN A 100 23.44 3.76 53.81
CA ASN A 100 23.39 4.34 55.18
C ASN A 100 24.37 5.49 55.50
N ASP A 101 23.95 6.63 56.04
CA ASP A 101 23.38 6.75 57.39
C ASP A 101 22.88 8.19 57.65
N ALA A 102 22.07 8.37 58.69
CA ALA A 102 21.25 9.54 59.01
C ALA A 102 21.94 10.68 59.78
N THR A 103 21.45 11.92 59.61
CA THR A 103 21.24 13.06 60.57
C THR A 103 21.16 14.38 59.78
N GLU A 104 19.99 15.02 59.64
CA GLU A 104 19.33 16.06 60.47
C GLU A 104 19.81 17.51 60.24
N ALA A 105 18.83 18.36 59.84
CA ALA A 105 18.65 19.83 59.94
C ALA A 105 19.79 20.74 59.39
N ASP A 106 19.58 21.90 58.76
CA ASP A 106 18.57 22.93 58.95
C ASP A 106 18.64 24.01 57.84
N ASP A 107 17.67 24.92 57.88
CA ASP A 107 17.32 26.13 57.12
C ASP A 107 18.41 26.99 56.41
N THR A 108 18.01 27.58 55.26
CA THR A 108 17.79 29.05 55.05
C THR A 108 17.93 29.49 53.57
N ASP A 109 17.39 30.68 53.33
CA ASP A 109 16.78 31.25 52.15
C ASP A 109 17.72 32.15 51.30
N SER A 110 17.29 32.42 50.07
CA SER A 110 17.50 33.63 49.26
C SER A 110 18.86 33.98 48.61
N ALA A 111 18.85 33.85 47.29
CA ALA A 111 19.00 34.92 46.28
C ALA A 111 20.37 35.59 45.97
N VAL A 112 20.55 35.77 44.65
CA VAL A 112 21.27 36.84 43.91
C VAL A 112 22.73 36.58 43.44
N ALA A 113 22.93 36.94 42.15
CA ALA A 113 24.16 37.42 41.47
C ALA A 113 25.17 36.42 40.82
N MET A 114 25.16 36.46 39.48
CA MET A 114 26.35 36.47 38.59
C MET A 114 27.28 37.67 38.93
N PRO A 115 28.57 37.79 38.52
CA PRO A 115 29.13 37.37 37.21
C PRO A 115 30.64 36.97 37.16
N GLY A 116 31.12 36.58 35.96
CA GLY A 116 32.40 37.07 35.39
C GLY A 116 33.64 36.15 35.29
N GLY A 117 34.07 35.87 34.03
CA GLY A 117 35.46 35.70 33.51
C GLY A 117 36.35 34.56 34.04
N GLU A 118 37.35 33.99 33.35
CA GLU A 118 37.93 34.09 32.00
C GLU A 118 38.98 32.93 31.87
N GLU A 119 39.59 32.75 30.68
CA GLU A 119 40.76 31.90 30.33
C GLU A 119 40.54 30.38 30.04
N ILE A 120 40.53 29.94 28.77
CA ILE A 120 41.65 29.63 27.82
C ILE A 120 42.49 28.40 28.22
N SER A 121 42.37 27.30 27.47
CA SER A 121 43.54 26.54 27.00
C SER A 121 43.25 25.79 25.71
N GLU A 122 44.18 26.01 24.79
CA GLU A 122 44.28 25.62 23.40
C GLU A 122 45.11 24.33 23.31
N VAL A 123 44.63 23.33 22.58
CA VAL A 123 45.49 22.30 21.97
C VAL A 123 44.98 22.03 20.57
N THR A 124 45.67 22.61 19.60
CA THR A 124 45.66 22.30 18.18
C THR A 124 46.52 21.07 17.89
N MET A 125 46.14 20.28 16.88
CA MET A 125 46.99 19.70 15.81
C MET A 125 46.30 18.49 15.17
N GLY A 126 45.99 18.61 13.87
CA GLY A 126 45.41 17.54 13.06
C GLY A 126 44.79 18.04 11.76
N ASP A 127 45.57 18.84 11.01
CA ASP A 127 45.27 19.36 9.68
C ASP A 127 45.20 18.23 8.63
N ALA A 128 44.02 18.03 8.06
CA ALA A 128 43.84 17.43 6.75
C ALA A 128 42.46 17.82 6.17
N SER A 129 42.51 18.70 5.15
CA SER A 129 41.47 18.90 4.12
C SER A 129 40.19 19.66 4.53
N ALA A 130 40.32 20.95 4.86
CA ALA A 130 39.20 21.89 4.94
C ALA A 130 38.53 22.18 3.57
N THR A 131 39.24 22.02 2.45
CA THR A 131 38.73 22.30 1.10
C THR A 131 37.80 21.21 0.52
N GLU A 132 37.82 19.98 1.05
CA GLU A 132 36.84 18.96 0.66
C GLU A 132 35.56 18.99 1.50
N VAL A 133 35.60 19.53 2.71
CA VAL A 133 34.45 19.53 3.64
C VAL A 133 33.40 20.54 3.18
N GLU A 134 33.80 21.72 2.72
CA GLU A 134 32.88 22.74 2.19
C GLU A 134 32.25 22.33 0.85
N ALA A 135 33.01 21.67 -0.03
CA ALA A 135 32.48 21.11 -1.27
C ALA A 135 31.53 19.92 -1.04
N LYS A 136 31.75 19.13 0.03
CA LYS A 136 30.86 18.04 0.47
C LYS A 136 29.61 18.58 1.17
N GLU A 137 29.69 19.69 1.91
CA GLU A 137 28.53 20.34 2.53
C GLU A 137 27.65 21.08 1.52
N ALA A 138 28.22 21.78 0.54
CA ALA A 138 27.46 22.41 -0.54
C ALA A 138 26.72 21.38 -1.42
N LYS A 139 27.37 20.24 -1.71
CA LYS A 139 26.71 19.09 -2.39
C LYS A 139 25.64 18.43 -1.50
N ASN A 140 25.87 18.28 -0.20
CA ASN A 140 24.87 17.75 0.74
C ASN A 140 23.67 18.69 0.91
N GLN A 141 23.85 20.02 0.88
CA GLN A 141 22.75 20.97 1.03
C GLN A 141 21.86 21.05 -0.22
N ALA A 142 22.43 20.95 -1.43
CA ALA A 142 21.65 20.81 -2.66
C ALA A 142 20.85 19.49 -2.70
N GLN A 143 21.37 18.40 -2.11
CA GLN A 143 20.68 17.11 -1.97
C GLN A 143 19.61 17.07 -0.86
N ARG A 144 19.49 18.10 -0.01
CA ARG A 144 18.50 18.13 1.09
C ARG A 144 17.12 18.65 0.65
N LYS A 145 17.06 19.47 -0.40
CA LYS A 145 15.77 19.99 -0.89
C LYS A 145 15.04 18.88 -1.63
N PRO A 146 13.75 18.63 -1.33
CA PRO A 146 12.98 17.64 -2.05
C PRO A 146 12.97 17.99 -3.54
N PRO A 147 13.21 17.02 -4.44
CA PRO A 147 13.01 17.23 -5.86
C PRO A 147 11.58 17.76 -6.09
N PRO A 148 11.39 18.87 -6.82
CA PRO A 148 10.06 19.48 -7.01
C PRO A 148 9.05 18.50 -7.63
N ILE A 149 9.56 17.51 -8.36
CA ILE A 149 8.77 16.45 -8.99
C ILE A 149 8.03 15.54 -7.99
N LEU A 150 8.51 15.44 -6.75
CA LEU A 150 7.87 14.63 -5.72
C LEU A 150 6.52 15.19 -5.29
N GLU A 151 6.32 16.51 -5.38
CA GLU A 151 5.06 17.15 -4.98
C GLU A 151 3.91 16.81 -5.94
N HIS A 152 4.24 16.43 -7.16
CA HIS A 152 3.28 16.13 -8.22
C HIS A 152 3.11 14.62 -8.49
N LEU A 153 3.78 13.78 -7.69
CA LEU A 153 3.82 12.33 -7.86
C LEU A 153 3.18 11.62 -6.68
N THR A 154 2.12 10.87 -6.93
CA THR A 154 1.46 10.03 -5.91
C THR A 154 1.77 8.57 -6.19
N ILE A 155 2.37 7.85 -5.22
CA ILE A 155 2.84 6.47 -5.42
C ILE A 155 2.11 5.53 -4.47
N GLY A 156 1.65 4.40 -5.01
CA GLY A 156 1.05 3.31 -4.25
C GLY A 156 -0.45 3.17 -4.48
N ILE A 157 -0.94 1.92 -4.39
CA ILE A 157 -2.35 1.59 -4.67
C ILE A 157 -3.27 2.41 -3.77
N ASN A 158 -3.09 2.31 -2.45
CA ASN A 158 -3.98 2.94 -1.47
C ASN A 158 -3.96 4.48 -1.53
N GLU A 159 -2.81 5.06 -1.89
CA GLU A 159 -2.67 6.50 -1.94
C GLU A 159 -3.36 7.07 -3.19
N VAL A 160 -3.16 6.41 -4.33
CA VAL A 160 -3.83 6.77 -5.57
C VAL A 160 -5.34 6.53 -5.47
N THR A 161 -5.79 5.45 -4.81
CA THR A 161 -7.23 5.22 -4.60
C THR A 161 -7.86 6.28 -3.70
N ARG A 162 -7.23 6.63 -2.58
CA ARG A 162 -7.72 7.71 -1.70
C ARG A 162 -7.82 9.03 -2.44
N LYS A 163 -6.81 9.37 -3.26
CA LYS A 163 -6.80 10.61 -4.05
C LYS A 163 -7.90 10.61 -5.12
N LEU A 164 -8.13 9.48 -5.80
CA LEU A 164 -9.25 9.33 -6.75
C LEU A 164 -10.62 9.43 -6.05
N GLU A 165 -10.81 8.74 -4.93
CA GLU A 165 -12.06 8.77 -4.17
C GLU A 165 -12.37 10.18 -3.65
N SER A 166 -11.35 10.89 -3.13
CA SER A 166 -11.48 12.30 -2.73
C SER A 166 -11.94 13.16 -3.90
N GLN A 167 -11.33 13.02 -5.08
CA GLN A 167 -11.73 13.74 -6.30
C GLN A 167 -13.17 13.44 -6.71
N ILE A 168 -13.59 12.17 -6.68
CA ILE A 168 -14.98 11.77 -7.00
C ILE A 168 -15.95 12.41 -6.00
N ASN A 169 -15.64 12.36 -4.70
CA ASN A 169 -16.50 12.88 -3.65
C ASN A 169 -16.66 14.40 -3.75
N SER A 170 -15.57 15.14 -4.00
CA SER A 170 -15.62 16.59 -4.20
C SER A 170 -16.48 16.95 -5.42
N SER A 171 -16.33 16.24 -6.54
CA SER A 171 -17.14 16.48 -7.74
C SER A 171 -18.62 16.07 -7.57
N ARG A 172 -18.93 15.10 -6.70
CA ARG A 172 -20.32 14.71 -6.39
C ARG A 172 -20.99 15.70 -5.43
N GLN A 173 -20.28 16.17 -4.41
CA GLN A 173 -20.81 17.16 -3.46
C GLN A 173 -21.23 18.45 -4.17
N THR A 174 -20.46 18.89 -5.18
CA THR A 174 -20.83 20.06 -6.00
C THR A 174 -22.12 19.88 -6.81
N VAL A 175 -22.57 18.64 -7.04
CA VAL A 175 -23.78 18.34 -7.83
C VAL A 175 -25.02 18.13 -6.96
N ILE A 176 -24.85 17.69 -5.70
CA ILE A 176 -25.97 17.28 -4.83
C ILE A 176 -26.37 18.38 -3.83
N ILE A 177 -25.46 19.27 -3.41
CA ILE A 177 -25.72 20.26 -2.36
C ILE A 177 -25.20 21.64 -2.79
N SER A 178 -26.11 22.51 -3.25
CA SER A 178 -25.89 23.96 -3.31
C SER A 178 -26.30 24.67 -2.01
N ASP A 179 -26.45 23.94 -0.91
CA ASP A 179 -26.77 24.53 0.39
C ASP A 179 -25.51 25.02 1.09
N LYS A 180 -25.61 26.28 1.51
CA LYS A 180 -24.62 27.06 2.25
C LYS A 180 -24.34 26.41 3.61
N TYR A 181 -23.52 25.37 3.69
CA TYR A 181 -22.87 25.02 4.96
C TYR A 181 -21.46 24.46 4.72
N THR A 182 -20.50 25.31 5.03
CA THR A 182 -19.06 25.13 4.93
C THR A 182 -18.59 24.12 5.97
N VAL A 183 -18.20 22.92 5.55
CA VAL A 183 -17.29 22.07 6.33
C VAL A 183 -16.20 21.53 5.40
N SER A 184 -15.02 22.12 5.55
CA SER A 184 -13.68 21.64 5.16
C SER A 184 -13.28 21.69 3.68
N SER A 185 -12.84 22.88 3.24
CA SER A 185 -12.28 23.18 1.91
C SER A 185 -10.77 22.91 1.74
N GLU A 186 -10.17 22.00 2.53
CA GLU A 186 -8.74 21.66 2.34
C GLU A 186 -8.49 20.72 1.14
N TYR A 187 -9.49 19.96 0.72
CA TYR A 187 -9.36 19.02 -0.42
C TYR A 187 -9.57 19.66 -1.80
N SER A 188 -10.15 20.87 -1.88
CA SER A 188 -10.38 21.55 -3.16
C SER A 188 -9.11 22.17 -3.76
N ARG A 189 -8.03 22.27 -2.97
CA ARG A 189 -6.72 22.82 -3.38
C ARG A 189 -5.72 21.77 -3.87
N GLN A 190 -6.07 20.48 -3.83
CA GLN A 190 -5.12 19.45 -4.27
C GLN A 190 -5.01 19.38 -5.79
N PRO A 191 -3.78 19.27 -6.33
CA PRO A 191 -3.57 19.14 -7.77
C PRO A 191 -4.26 17.89 -8.30
N ARG A 192 -4.92 18.06 -9.46
CA ARG A 192 -5.76 17.02 -10.06
C ARG A 192 -4.89 15.99 -10.75
N ILE A 193 -5.25 14.72 -10.59
CA ILE A 193 -4.59 13.63 -11.31
C ILE A 193 -4.95 13.76 -12.79
N LYS A 194 -3.92 13.75 -13.66
CA LYS A 194 -4.06 13.72 -15.13
C LYS A 194 -3.87 12.30 -15.67
N VAL A 195 -2.88 11.58 -15.16
CA VAL A 195 -2.53 10.24 -15.66
C VAL A 195 -2.20 9.28 -14.52
N ILE A 196 -2.62 8.03 -14.66
CA ILE A 196 -2.31 6.93 -13.75
C ILE A 196 -1.63 5.81 -14.52
N PHE A 197 -0.46 5.41 -14.04
CA PHE A 197 0.33 4.30 -14.55
C PHE A 197 0.25 3.12 -13.60
N VAL A 198 0.00 1.92 -14.14
CA VAL A 198 -0.21 0.71 -13.34
C VAL A 198 0.65 -0.44 -13.87
N CYS A 199 1.49 -1.02 -13.01
CA CYS A 199 2.31 -2.20 -13.32
C CYS A 199 1.49 -3.50 -13.27
N ARG A 200 0.36 -3.55 -13.98
CA ARG A 200 -0.62 -4.67 -13.89
C ARG A 200 -0.01 -6.04 -14.18
N ALA A 201 0.98 -6.12 -15.08
CA ALA A 201 1.63 -7.37 -15.45
C ALA A 201 2.53 -7.96 -14.34
N ASP A 202 2.95 -7.14 -13.37
CA ASP A 202 3.85 -7.52 -12.29
C ASP A 202 3.12 -7.78 -10.96
N ILE A 203 1.82 -7.46 -10.89
CA ILE A 203 0.99 -7.59 -9.69
C ILE A 203 0.32 -8.97 -9.65
N ASP A 204 0.66 -9.76 -8.64
CA ASP A 204 0.03 -11.04 -8.34
C ASP A 204 -0.60 -11.03 -6.94
N PRO A 205 -1.94 -11.19 -6.80
CA PRO A 205 -2.94 -11.36 -7.85
C PRO A 205 -3.39 -10.03 -8.49
N PRO A 206 -3.77 -10.00 -9.79
CA PRO A 206 -4.16 -8.78 -10.51
C PRO A 206 -5.44 -8.12 -9.97
N ILE A 207 -6.24 -8.84 -9.18
CA ILE A 207 -7.45 -8.33 -8.52
C ILE A 207 -7.17 -7.13 -7.60
N LEU A 208 -5.92 -6.98 -7.14
CA LEU A 208 -5.51 -5.84 -6.31
C LEU A 208 -5.65 -4.50 -7.02
N VAL A 209 -5.69 -4.46 -8.36
CA VAL A 209 -5.81 -3.22 -9.14
C VAL A 209 -7.07 -3.15 -9.99
N ASP A 210 -7.89 -4.20 -10.05
CA ASP A 210 -9.08 -4.28 -10.92
C ASP A 210 -10.17 -3.23 -10.63
N HIS A 211 -10.10 -2.57 -9.48
CA HIS A 211 -10.99 -1.46 -9.13
C HIS A 211 -10.57 -0.13 -9.79
N LEU A 212 -9.32 0.03 -10.23
CA LEU A 212 -8.82 1.30 -10.78
C LEU A 212 -9.55 1.75 -12.06
N PRO A 213 -9.82 0.87 -13.05
CA PRO A 213 -10.62 1.27 -14.22
C PRO A 213 -12.00 1.82 -13.85
N HIS A 214 -12.63 1.27 -12.80
CA HIS A 214 -13.95 1.69 -12.32
C HIS A 214 -13.91 3.04 -11.59
N LEU A 215 -12.85 3.31 -10.81
CA LEU A 215 -12.66 4.62 -10.19
C LEU A 215 -12.36 5.69 -11.25
N VAL A 216 -11.47 5.38 -12.20
CA VAL A 216 -11.11 6.31 -13.29
C VAL A 216 -12.31 6.64 -14.17
N SER A 217 -13.12 5.64 -14.54
CA SER A 217 -14.32 5.90 -15.32
C SER A 217 -15.33 6.77 -14.56
N ALA A 218 -15.49 6.55 -13.24
CA ALA A 218 -16.38 7.33 -12.41
C ALA A 218 -15.90 8.78 -12.28
N CYS A 219 -14.58 9.00 -12.15
CA CYS A 219 -13.99 10.33 -12.25
C CYS A 219 -14.32 10.99 -13.59
N ASN A 220 -14.14 10.28 -14.70
CA ASN A 220 -14.31 10.84 -16.03
C ASN A 220 -15.79 11.15 -16.36
N SER A 221 -16.74 10.33 -15.89
CA SER A 221 -18.17 10.61 -16.07
C SER A 221 -18.64 11.89 -15.38
N LEU A 222 -17.92 12.37 -14.36
CA LEU A 222 -18.25 13.59 -13.61
C LEU A 222 -17.47 14.83 -14.11
N ARG A 223 -16.56 14.65 -15.06
CA ARG A 223 -15.63 15.71 -15.51
C ARG A 223 -15.93 16.21 -16.91
N LYS A 224 -15.44 17.41 -17.20
CA LYS A 224 -15.38 17.95 -18.55
C LYS A 224 -14.35 17.19 -19.39
N PRO A 225 -14.53 17.09 -20.72
CA PRO A 225 -13.69 16.27 -21.58
C PRO A 225 -12.21 16.65 -21.64
N LEU A 226 -11.88 17.90 -21.28
CA LEU A 226 -10.51 18.40 -21.23
C LEU A 226 -9.73 17.90 -19.99
N ASP A 227 -10.43 17.44 -18.94
CA ASP A 227 -9.84 17.08 -17.63
C ASP A 227 -9.87 15.56 -17.36
N PHE A 228 -9.97 14.76 -18.42
CA PHE A 228 -10.09 13.30 -18.29
C PHE A 228 -8.80 12.66 -17.76
N VAL A 229 -8.98 11.79 -16.77
CA VAL A 229 -7.92 10.95 -16.22
C VAL A 229 -7.64 9.81 -17.19
N LYS A 230 -6.39 9.66 -17.60
CA LYS A 230 -5.92 8.55 -18.45
C LYS A 230 -5.36 7.43 -17.59
N LEU A 231 -5.70 6.19 -17.92
CA LEU A 231 -5.19 4.99 -17.27
C LEU A 231 -4.29 4.24 -18.24
N VAL A 232 -3.05 3.96 -17.82
CA VAL A 232 -2.03 3.33 -18.67
C VAL A 232 -1.49 2.08 -17.99
N PRO A 233 -1.70 0.88 -18.53
CA PRO A 233 -0.99 -0.30 -18.09
C PRO A 233 0.46 -0.24 -18.57
N LEU A 234 1.39 -0.53 -17.67
CA LEU A 234 2.82 -0.60 -17.95
C LEU A 234 3.23 -2.04 -18.34
N PRO A 235 4.37 -2.19 -19.04
CA PRO A 235 4.83 -3.50 -19.49
C PRO A 235 5.32 -4.36 -18.31
N LYS A 236 5.52 -5.65 -18.56
CA LYS A 236 6.10 -6.57 -17.57
C LYS A 236 7.53 -6.13 -17.22
N GLY A 237 7.88 -6.18 -15.94
CA GLY A 237 9.17 -5.74 -15.40
C GLY A 237 9.22 -4.25 -15.07
N ALA A 238 8.18 -3.47 -15.38
CA ALA A 238 8.12 -2.05 -15.08
C ALA A 238 8.15 -1.76 -13.57
N GLU A 239 7.55 -2.63 -12.75
CA GLU A 239 7.56 -2.47 -11.29
C GLU A 239 8.99 -2.39 -10.75
N PHE A 240 9.86 -3.30 -11.20
CA PHE A 240 11.24 -3.37 -10.73
C PHE A 240 12.05 -2.15 -11.19
N THR A 241 11.94 -1.80 -12.48
CA THR A 241 12.65 -0.64 -13.07
C THR A 241 12.25 0.66 -12.37
N LEU A 242 10.95 0.87 -12.13
CA LEU A 242 10.45 2.06 -11.43
C LEU A 242 10.81 2.04 -9.95
N ALA A 243 10.77 0.88 -9.29
CA ALA A 243 11.19 0.77 -7.90
C ALA A 243 12.67 1.14 -7.72
N ALA A 244 13.54 0.70 -8.64
CA ALA A 244 14.95 1.07 -8.65
C ALA A 244 15.14 2.59 -8.86
N ALA A 245 14.48 3.17 -9.87
CA ALA A 245 14.59 4.59 -10.18
C ALA A 245 14.07 5.50 -9.04
N LEU A 246 12.98 5.10 -8.37
CA LEU A 246 12.37 5.82 -7.25
C LEU A 246 13.00 5.51 -5.88
N GLY A 247 13.96 4.59 -5.79
CA GLY A 247 14.55 4.17 -4.51
C GLY A 247 13.52 3.55 -3.56
N LEU A 248 12.52 2.85 -4.10
CA LEU A 248 11.48 2.16 -3.35
C LEU A 248 11.68 0.64 -3.42
N ARG A 249 11.09 -0.08 -2.46
CA ARG A 249 11.14 -1.55 -2.49
C ARG A 249 10.28 -2.12 -3.63
N ARG A 250 9.12 -1.51 -3.87
CA ARG A 250 8.10 -1.95 -4.84
C ARG A 250 7.25 -0.75 -5.27
N VAL A 251 6.89 -0.69 -6.56
CA VAL A 251 6.06 0.39 -7.12
C VAL A 251 5.02 -0.21 -8.06
N ALA A 252 3.79 -0.33 -7.56
CA ALA A 252 2.68 -0.94 -8.29
C ALA A 252 1.88 0.07 -9.11
N VAL A 253 1.67 1.27 -8.57
CA VAL A 253 0.82 2.32 -9.17
C VAL A 253 1.48 3.67 -8.93
N ILE A 254 1.47 4.51 -9.96
CA ILE A 254 1.96 5.89 -9.92
C ILE A 254 0.87 6.77 -10.54
N ALA A 255 0.47 7.84 -9.86
CA ALA A 255 -0.37 8.89 -10.42
C ALA A 255 0.42 10.19 -10.55
N VAL A 256 0.22 10.88 -11.67
CA VAL A 256 0.87 12.13 -12.01
C VAL A 256 -0.18 13.23 -12.14
N ASP A 257 0.13 14.37 -11.53
CA ASP A 257 -0.77 15.51 -11.49
C ASP A 257 -0.65 16.40 -12.73
N SER A 258 -1.71 17.18 -13.01
CA SER A 258 -1.80 18.09 -14.16
C SER A 258 -0.76 19.21 -14.16
N THR A 259 -0.19 19.53 -12.99
CA THR A 259 0.79 20.61 -12.81
C THR A 259 2.22 20.20 -13.18
N THR A 260 2.46 18.94 -13.57
CA THR A 260 3.79 18.50 -14.00
C THR A 260 4.14 19.05 -15.39
N PRO A 261 5.15 19.92 -15.53
CA PRO A 261 5.51 20.49 -16.83
C PRO A 261 6.08 19.44 -17.80
N GLU A 262 6.82 18.45 -17.29
CA GLU A 262 7.46 17.37 -18.08
C GLU A 262 6.46 16.42 -18.76
N LEU A 263 5.19 16.43 -18.32
CA LEU A 263 4.16 15.59 -18.91
C LEU A 263 3.60 16.18 -20.22
N SER A 264 3.80 17.47 -20.47
CA SER A 264 3.31 18.17 -21.67
C SER A 264 3.87 17.57 -22.96
N SER A 265 5.12 17.09 -22.94
CA SER A 265 5.75 16.41 -24.07
C SER A 265 5.07 15.08 -24.45
N CYS A 266 4.23 14.55 -23.56
CA CYS A 266 3.55 13.26 -23.73
C CYS A 266 2.07 13.41 -24.12
N ASP A 267 1.55 14.63 -24.26
CA ASP A 267 0.13 14.87 -24.49
C ASP A 267 -0.37 14.21 -25.78
N SER A 268 0.41 14.24 -26.86
CA SER A 268 0.10 13.52 -28.10
C SER A 268 0.03 12.00 -27.91
N LEU A 269 0.89 11.45 -27.03
CA LEU A 269 0.87 10.02 -26.71
C LEU A 269 -0.33 9.65 -25.82
N LEU A 270 -0.72 10.55 -24.91
CA LEU A 270 -1.90 10.38 -24.05
C LEU A 270 -3.22 10.49 -24.82
N GLU A 271 -3.24 11.26 -25.90
CA GLU A 271 -4.39 11.36 -26.80
C GLU A 271 -4.66 10.04 -27.52
N SER A 272 -3.60 9.27 -27.85
CA SER A 272 -3.73 7.94 -28.46
C SER A 272 -4.41 6.88 -27.56
N ILE A 273 -4.49 7.13 -26.25
CA ILE A 273 -5.03 6.17 -25.28
C ILE A 273 -6.54 6.37 -25.11
N PRO A 274 -7.35 5.29 -25.16
CA PRO A 274 -8.79 5.37 -24.99
C PRO A 274 -9.13 5.93 -23.60
N THR A 275 -10.06 6.87 -23.56
CA THR A 275 -10.62 7.40 -22.32
C THR A 275 -11.61 6.39 -21.73
N LEU A 276 -11.45 6.07 -20.45
CA LEU A 276 -12.42 5.26 -19.74
C LEU A 276 -13.54 6.17 -19.25
N SER A 277 -14.77 5.93 -19.69
CA SER A 277 -15.96 6.59 -19.17
C SER A 277 -16.99 5.54 -18.82
N ALA A 278 -17.85 5.82 -17.84
CA ALA A 278 -18.98 5.00 -17.49
C ALA A 278 -20.26 5.70 -17.98
N PRO A 279 -20.79 5.35 -19.17
CA PRO A 279 -21.96 5.99 -19.75
C PRO A 279 -23.17 6.02 -18.82
N TRP A 280 -23.37 4.94 -18.06
CA TRP A 280 -24.46 4.79 -17.10
C TRP A 280 -24.32 5.66 -15.83
N LEU A 281 -23.23 6.41 -15.69
CA LEU A 281 -23.03 7.38 -14.60
C LEU A 281 -23.14 8.84 -15.07
N LEU A 282 -23.36 9.10 -16.37
CA LEU A 282 -23.46 10.48 -16.87
C LEU A 282 -24.77 11.13 -16.41
N PRO A 283 -24.74 12.40 -15.96
CA PRO A 283 -25.96 13.12 -15.64
C PRO A 283 -26.79 13.40 -16.90
N PRO A 284 -28.14 13.33 -16.81
CA PRO A 284 -29.05 13.42 -17.95
C PRO A 284 -29.04 14.77 -18.70
N GLN A 285 -28.38 15.81 -18.15
CA GLN A 285 -28.28 17.13 -18.78
C GLN A 285 -27.15 17.24 -19.82
N GLN A 286 -26.15 16.35 -19.80
CA GLN A 286 -25.05 16.36 -20.78
C GLN A 286 -25.33 15.49 -22.02
N SER A 287 -26.40 14.70 -21.99
CA SER A 287 -26.90 13.97 -23.15
C SER A 287 -27.79 14.88 -23.99
N SER A 288 -27.18 15.69 -24.86
CA SER A 288 -27.88 16.45 -25.90
C SER A 288 -28.67 15.57 -26.88
N SER A 289 -28.47 14.25 -26.85
CA SER A 289 -29.38 13.28 -27.44
C SER A 289 -30.25 12.63 -26.36
N ARG A 290 -31.53 12.98 -26.35
CA ARG A 290 -32.63 12.28 -25.67
C ARG A 290 -32.85 10.88 -26.28
N ARG A 291 -31.81 10.04 -26.28
CA ARG A 291 -31.95 8.62 -26.58
C ARG A 291 -32.01 7.94 -25.23
N THR A 292 -33.17 7.34 -24.97
CA THR A 292 -33.35 6.17 -24.10
C THR A 292 -32.03 5.68 -23.52
N GLU A 293 -31.87 5.74 -22.20
CA GLU A 293 -30.84 4.95 -21.52
C GLU A 293 -30.94 3.53 -22.11
N ASP A 294 -29.99 3.15 -22.96
CA ASP A 294 -30.06 1.91 -23.73
C ASP A 294 -30.05 0.78 -22.72
N LEU A 295 -31.25 0.29 -22.39
CA LEU A 295 -31.45 -0.78 -21.43
C LEU A 295 -30.64 -1.97 -21.91
N VAL A 296 -29.54 -2.26 -21.22
CA VAL A 296 -28.67 -3.36 -21.60
C VAL A 296 -29.41 -4.67 -21.33
N PRO A 297 -29.52 -5.58 -22.30
CA PRO A 297 -30.21 -6.84 -22.10
C PRO A 297 -29.55 -7.65 -20.97
N THR A 298 -30.39 -8.34 -20.19
CA THR A 298 -29.90 -9.19 -19.10
C THR A 298 -29.10 -10.38 -19.68
N HIS A 299 -27.89 -10.58 -19.18
CA HIS A 299 -27.03 -11.68 -19.62
C HIS A 299 -26.94 -12.75 -18.53
N ILE A 300 -27.55 -13.91 -18.77
CA ILE A 300 -27.57 -15.05 -17.83
C ILE A 300 -26.51 -16.07 -18.29
N LYS A 301 -25.49 -16.29 -17.46
CA LYS A 301 -24.46 -17.32 -17.67
C LYS A 301 -24.81 -18.60 -16.93
N GLN A 302 -24.25 -19.72 -17.38
CA GLN A 302 -24.33 -21.00 -16.66
C GLN A 302 -22.96 -21.37 -16.08
N VAL A 303 -22.91 -21.55 -14.76
CA VAL A 303 -21.72 -22.02 -14.05
C VAL A 303 -21.82 -23.53 -13.85
N ARG A 304 -20.82 -24.25 -14.35
CA ARG A 304 -20.68 -25.68 -14.14
C ARG A 304 -20.29 -25.94 -12.68
N THR A 305 -21.14 -26.67 -11.96
CA THR A 305 -20.88 -27.12 -10.59
C THR A 305 -20.97 -28.64 -10.49
N SER A 306 -20.36 -29.23 -9.47
CA SER A 306 -20.51 -30.66 -9.19
C SER A 306 -21.44 -30.85 -7.99
N ALA A 307 -22.46 -31.69 -8.12
CA ALA A 307 -23.27 -32.17 -7.00
C ALA A 307 -22.96 -33.65 -6.75
N PRO A 308 -22.96 -34.12 -5.50
CA PRO A 308 -22.87 -35.56 -5.25
C PRO A 308 -24.09 -36.25 -5.86
N LYS A 309 -23.86 -37.44 -6.44
CA LYS A 309 -24.93 -38.28 -7.01
C LYS A 309 -25.91 -38.70 -5.91
N ASP A 310 -25.36 -39.11 -4.76
CA ASP A 310 -26.12 -39.47 -3.56
C ASP A 310 -26.07 -38.36 -2.49
N MET A 311 -27.12 -37.54 -2.46
CA MET A 311 -27.25 -36.43 -1.51
C MET A 311 -27.30 -36.89 -0.05
N LYS A 312 -27.88 -38.07 0.23
CA LYS A 312 -28.05 -38.62 1.60
C LYS A 312 -26.70 -39.09 2.17
N ALA A 313 -25.98 -39.94 1.44
CA ALA A 313 -24.66 -40.43 1.85
C ALA A 313 -23.65 -39.28 1.99
N ALA A 314 -23.65 -38.32 1.05
CA ALA A 314 -22.79 -37.15 1.14
C ALA A 314 -23.12 -36.24 2.35
N ARG A 315 -24.40 -36.16 2.75
CA ARG A 315 -24.82 -35.41 3.95
C ARG A 315 -24.32 -36.10 5.22
N GLU A 316 -24.43 -37.42 5.30
CA GLU A 316 -23.96 -38.20 6.45
C GLU A 316 -22.42 -38.12 6.61
N GLN A 317 -21.68 -38.29 5.51
CA GLN A 317 -20.22 -38.12 5.50
C GLN A 317 -19.80 -36.70 5.94
N ARG A 318 -20.55 -35.66 5.53
CA ARG A 318 -20.31 -34.28 5.98
C ARG A 318 -20.55 -34.11 7.47
N VAL A 319 -21.59 -34.73 8.03
CA VAL A 319 -21.89 -34.69 9.47
C VAL A 319 -20.79 -35.43 10.25
N LYS A 320 -20.42 -36.65 9.83
CA LYS A 320 -19.29 -37.43 10.39
C LYS A 320 -17.98 -36.65 10.35
N GLY A 321 -17.67 -36.02 9.20
CA GLY A 321 -16.48 -35.20 9.05
C GLY A 321 -16.46 -33.95 9.93
N ARG A 322 -17.62 -33.31 10.17
CA ARG A 322 -17.74 -32.19 11.12
C ARG A 322 -17.55 -32.64 12.57
N ALA A 323 -18.08 -33.80 12.95
CA ALA A 323 -17.91 -34.38 14.28
C ALA A 323 -16.43 -34.69 14.55
N ALA A 324 -15.77 -35.44 13.66
CA ALA A 324 -14.35 -35.76 13.78
C ALA A 324 -13.45 -34.51 13.80
N ALA A 325 -13.76 -33.47 13.02
CA ALA A 325 -13.02 -32.21 13.06
C ALA A 325 -13.18 -31.48 14.41
N LYS A 326 -14.38 -31.48 15.00
CA LYS A 326 -14.61 -30.91 16.34
C LYS A 326 -13.84 -31.69 17.41
N GLU A 327 -13.77 -33.02 17.31
CA GLU A 327 -12.99 -33.86 18.21
C GLU A 327 -11.49 -33.56 18.11
N ARG A 328 -10.93 -33.50 16.89
CA ARG A 328 -9.53 -33.09 16.67
C ARG A 328 -9.21 -31.72 17.26
N ILE A 329 -10.14 -30.76 17.18
CA ILE A 329 -9.98 -29.43 17.80
C ILE A 329 -9.98 -29.55 19.32
N LYS A 330 -10.91 -30.31 19.91
CA LYS A 330 -10.97 -30.56 21.36
C LYS A 330 -9.69 -31.23 21.86
N GLU A 331 -9.18 -32.23 21.15
CA GLU A 331 -7.91 -32.90 21.47
C GLU A 331 -6.72 -31.94 21.39
N ARG A 332 -6.63 -31.11 20.35
CA ARG A 332 -5.57 -30.10 20.23
C ARG A 332 -5.61 -29.09 21.38
N ILE A 333 -6.79 -28.68 21.82
CA ILE A 333 -6.97 -27.78 22.96
C ILE A 333 -6.59 -28.48 24.28
N LYS A 334 -7.03 -29.73 24.48
CA LYS A 334 -6.65 -30.55 25.64
C LYS A 334 -5.13 -30.78 25.70
N GLY A 335 -4.49 -31.09 24.58
CA GLY A 335 -3.03 -31.23 24.45
C GLY A 335 -2.30 -29.93 24.80
N ARG A 336 -2.77 -28.78 24.30
CA ARG A 336 -2.22 -27.46 24.68
C ARG A 336 -2.41 -27.14 26.17
N ARG A 337 -3.53 -27.52 26.78
CA ARG A 337 -3.77 -27.34 28.23
C ARG A 337 -2.88 -28.25 29.08
N LYS A 338 -2.69 -29.51 28.67
CA LYS A 338 -1.72 -30.43 29.31
C LYS A 338 -0.29 -29.91 29.21
N LEU A 339 0.14 -29.43 28.03
CA LEU A 339 1.47 -28.83 27.87
C LEU A 339 1.67 -27.58 28.76
N LYS A 340 0.64 -26.73 28.90
CA LYS A 340 0.68 -25.57 29.80
C LYS A 340 0.73 -25.99 31.26
N SER A 341 -0.04 -27.00 31.67
CA SER A 341 -0.03 -27.54 33.03
C SER A 341 1.31 -28.20 33.39
N PHE A 342 1.91 -28.99 32.49
CA PHE A 342 3.25 -29.54 32.67
C PHE A 342 4.33 -28.44 32.76
N LYS A 343 4.20 -27.37 31.97
CA LYS A 343 5.13 -26.22 32.03
C LYS A 343 4.99 -25.40 33.32
N VAL A 344 3.81 -25.39 33.94
CA VAL A 344 3.58 -24.78 35.26
C VAL A 344 4.08 -25.69 36.37
N LEU A 345 3.81 -27.00 36.31
CA LEU A 345 4.26 -27.96 37.31
C LEU A 345 5.79 -28.10 37.33
N GLY A 346 6.44 -28.10 36.17
CA GLY A 346 7.91 -28.07 36.06
C GLY A 346 8.53 -26.77 36.57
N ARG A 347 7.77 -25.66 36.62
CA ARG A 347 8.20 -24.39 37.21
C ARG A 347 8.05 -24.36 38.72
N VAL A 348 7.07 -25.09 39.25
CA VAL A 348 6.79 -25.21 40.71
C VAL A 348 7.69 -26.25 41.38
N MET A 349 8.07 -27.33 40.68
CA MET A 349 8.97 -28.36 41.22
C MET A 349 10.47 -28.06 41.03
N GLY A 350 10.85 -26.91 40.49
CA GLY A 350 12.27 -26.55 40.33
C GLY A 350 13.08 -27.44 39.39
N VAL A 351 12.46 -28.36 38.65
CA VAL A 351 13.15 -29.25 37.72
C VAL A 351 13.24 -28.58 36.35
N ASN A 352 14.34 -27.87 36.14
CA ASN A 352 14.68 -27.27 34.86
C ASN A 352 15.22 -28.34 33.89
N THR A 353 14.37 -29.29 33.46
CA THR A 353 14.77 -30.25 32.43
C THR A 353 14.83 -29.58 31.06
N ARG A 354 16.00 -29.01 30.74
CA ARG A 354 16.45 -28.78 29.37
C ARG A 354 16.71 -30.14 28.71
N TYR A 355 15.69 -30.77 28.14
CA TYR A 355 15.94 -31.80 27.13
C TYR A 355 16.20 -31.12 25.79
N ARG A 356 17.50 -31.06 25.46
CA ARG A 356 18.05 -30.74 24.14
C ARG A 356 17.65 -31.91 23.23
N VAL A 357 16.69 -31.71 22.34
CA VAL A 357 16.39 -32.69 21.29
C VAL A 357 17.51 -32.58 20.26
N THR A 358 18.45 -33.51 20.32
CA THR A 358 19.39 -33.81 19.24
C THR A 358 18.65 -34.48 18.08
N SER A 359 18.97 -34.03 16.88
CA SER A 359 18.56 -34.59 15.60
C SER A 359 19.03 -36.03 15.42
N VAL A 360 18.16 -36.86 14.85
CA VAL A 360 18.49 -37.82 13.77
C VAL A 360 17.41 -37.70 12.72
#